data_AF-A0A1Y4SVY2-F1
#
_entry.id   AF-A0A1Y4SVY2-F1
#
_cell.length_a   1.000
_cell.length_b   1.000
_cell.length_c   1.000
_cell.angle_alpha   90.00
_cell.angle_beta   90.00
_cell.angle_gamma   90.00
#
_symmetry.space_group_name_H-M   'P 1'
#
loop_
_entity.id
_entity.type
_entity.pdbx_description
1 polymer ?
#
loop_
_entity_poly.entity_id
_entity_poly.type
_entity_poly.pdbx_seq_one_letter_code
_entity_poly.pdbx_strand_id
1 'polypeptide(L)'
;MKHLKILVPAISLSALLFLGACNSKITSSPASELYSQGLALVSEMNEAIQSEAWVSLFTGDPAVREILSNAGQGDFSQPKAVYEIQFSDQAVTSLTGQTDLSGFSESLQKRIHAAIQSAAANQINALDGAETLAAASICTVSDTFVCDGLTENTLYLYTYENAAPVMVSFVVGQDSAVLATGVPILSDSFSPDSPENVQLFLEGFGAQVSEITIPD
;
A
#
# COMPACT_ATOMS: atom_id res chain seq x y z
N MET A 1 14.70 12.11 -86.95
CA MET A 1 13.26 12.28 -87.26
C MET A 1 12.44 11.64 -86.16
N LYS A 2 11.33 12.31 -85.79
CA LYS A 2 10.28 11.98 -84.80
C LYS A 2 9.99 10.46 -84.72
N HIS A 3 9.66 9.84 -83.58
CA HIS A 3 8.49 10.15 -82.76
C HIS A 3 8.60 9.67 -81.30
N LEU A 4 8.16 10.59 -80.45
CA LEU A 4 7.66 10.51 -79.09
C LEU A 4 6.61 9.38 -78.88
N LYS A 5 6.75 8.59 -77.81
CA LYS A 5 5.62 8.04 -77.04
C LYS A 5 5.94 8.10 -75.53
N ILE A 6 5.10 8.85 -74.84
CA ILE A 6 5.00 9.05 -73.40
C ILE A 6 4.16 7.90 -72.82
N LEU A 7 4.52 7.36 -71.64
CA LEU A 7 3.56 7.10 -70.56
C LEU A 7 4.23 6.79 -69.19
N VAL A 8 4.19 7.80 -68.32
CA VAL A 8 3.97 7.81 -66.85
C VAL A 8 4.84 6.93 -65.91
N PRO A 9 5.61 7.54 -64.98
CA PRO A 9 6.23 6.84 -63.86
C PRO A 9 5.24 6.69 -62.68
N ALA A 10 5.16 5.48 -62.11
CA ALA A 10 4.48 5.24 -60.85
C ALA A 10 5.30 5.84 -59.69
N ILE A 11 4.80 6.93 -59.12
CA ILE A 11 5.33 7.57 -57.92
C ILE A 11 4.88 6.72 -56.72
N SER A 12 5.80 5.99 -56.10
CA SER A 12 5.58 5.41 -54.77
C SER A 12 6.16 6.38 -53.74
N LEU A 13 5.25 7.11 -53.10
CA LEU A 13 5.47 8.08 -52.05
C LEU A 13 5.55 7.33 -50.72
N SER A 14 6.76 7.08 -50.20
CA SER A 14 6.95 6.56 -48.85
C SER A 14 7.63 7.64 -48.00
N ALA A 15 6.82 8.58 -47.52
CA ALA A 15 7.21 9.55 -46.51
C ALA A 15 6.20 9.51 -45.36
N LEU A 16 6.75 9.55 -44.13
CA LEU A 16 6.11 9.91 -42.87
C LEU A 16 5.28 8.83 -42.14
N LEU A 17 5.98 8.09 -41.28
CA LEU A 17 5.44 7.67 -39.98
C LEU A 17 6.46 7.98 -38.87
N PHE A 18 6.75 9.27 -38.68
CA PHE A 18 7.20 9.78 -37.38
C PHE A 18 5.95 10.26 -36.64
N LEU A 19 5.14 9.31 -36.16
CA LEU A 19 4.21 9.61 -35.07
C LEU A 19 5.01 9.47 -33.78
N GLY A 20 5.57 10.60 -33.34
CA GLY A 20 5.92 10.77 -31.95
C GLY A 20 4.64 10.57 -31.15
N ALA A 21 4.50 9.39 -30.55
CA ALA A 21 3.61 9.21 -29.43
C ALA A 21 4.17 10.06 -28.30
N CYS A 22 3.74 11.33 -28.24
CA CYS A 22 3.66 12.03 -26.98
C CYS A 22 2.75 11.18 -26.10
N ASN A 23 3.36 10.33 -25.27
CA ASN A 23 2.69 9.66 -24.19
C ASN A 23 2.23 10.78 -23.25
N SER A 24 1.05 11.35 -23.49
CA SER A 24 0.35 12.11 -22.48
C SER A 24 0.21 11.15 -21.31
N LYS A 25 1.07 11.28 -20.29
CA LYS A 25 0.85 10.66 -18.99
C LYS A 25 -0.58 11.05 -18.64
N ILE A 26 -1.50 10.09 -18.71
CA ILE A 26 -2.74 10.20 -17.97
C ILE A 26 -2.23 10.23 -16.54
N THR A 27 -2.17 11.41 -15.93
CA THR A 27 -1.88 11.53 -14.51
C THR A 27 -3.05 10.87 -13.81
N SER A 28 -2.83 9.63 -13.35
CA SER A 28 -3.66 8.96 -12.35
C SER A 28 -3.80 9.92 -11.17
N SER A 29 -4.98 9.97 -10.55
CA SER A 29 -5.11 10.69 -9.29
C SER A 29 -4.21 10.03 -8.24
N PRO A 30 -3.68 10.77 -7.24
CA PRO A 30 -2.89 10.18 -6.18
C PRO A 30 -3.59 8.99 -5.52
N ALA A 31 -4.90 9.07 -5.29
CA ALA A 31 -5.69 7.97 -4.73
C ALA A 31 -5.68 6.70 -5.61
N SER A 32 -5.76 6.84 -6.94
CA SER A 32 -5.68 5.70 -7.87
C SER A 32 -4.30 5.06 -7.89
N GLU A 33 -3.25 5.90 -7.88
CA GLU A 33 -1.88 5.43 -7.76
C GLU A 33 -1.66 4.67 -6.45
N LEU A 34 -2.01 5.28 -5.30
CA LEU A 34 -1.90 4.65 -3.99
C LEU A 34 -2.66 3.32 -3.91
N TYR A 35 -3.89 3.29 -4.43
CA TYR A 35 -4.70 2.08 -4.46
C TYR A 35 -4.00 0.95 -5.22
N SER A 36 -3.52 1.23 -6.44
CA SER A 36 -2.82 0.25 -7.28
C SER A 36 -1.49 -0.22 -6.68
N GLN A 37 -0.71 0.70 -6.10
CA GLN A 37 0.57 0.38 -5.46
C GLN A 37 0.36 -0.48 -4.22
N GLY A 38 -0.68 -0.21 -3.43
CA GLY A 38 -1.02 -1.08 -2.30
C GLY A 38 -1.47 -2.48 -2.73
N LEU A 39 -2.21 -2.63 -3.84
CA LEU A 39 -2.55 -3.95 -4.39
C LEU A 39 -1.31 -4.72 -4.87
N ALA A 40 -0.34 -4.02 -5.49
CA ALA A 40 0.91 -4.64 -5.90
C ALA A 40 1.68 -5.21 -4.69
N LEU A 41 1.77 -4.44 -3.60
CA LEU A 41 2.36 -4.92 -2.34
C LEU A 41 1.59 -6.11 -1.74
N VAL A 42 0.25 -6.07 -1.71
CA VAL A 42 -0.54 -7.22 -1.24
C VAL A 42 -0.25 -8.46 -2.08
N SER A 43 -0.12 -8.32 -3.40
CA SER A 43 0.21 -9.44 -4.28
C SER A 43 1.57 -10.05 -3.97
N GLU A 44 2.59 -9.21 -3.74
CA GLU A 44 3.93 -9.67 -3.36
C GLU A 44 3.92 -10.35 -1.98
N MET A 45 3.25 -9.75 -1.01
CA MET A 45 3.05 -10.33 0.32
C MET A 45 2.37 -11.70 0.24
N ASN A 46 1.34 -11.83 -0.60
CA ASN A 46 0.63 -13.08 -0.81
C ASN A 46 1.54 -14.16 -1.45
N GLU A 47 2.40 -13.79 -2.38
CA GLU A 47 3.41 -14.72 -2.92
C GLU A 47 4.38 -15.19 -1.81
N ALA A 48 4.85 -14.27 -0.97
CA ALA A 48 5.78 -14.58 0.11
C ALA A 48 5.17 -15.52 1.15
N ILE A 49 3.93 -15.28 1.59
CA ILE A 49 3.27 -16.09 2.61
C ILE A 49 2.89 -17.50 2.12
N GLN A 50 2.62 -17.66 0.82
CA GLN A 50 2.33 -18.96 0.20
C GLN A 50 3.60 -19.76 -0.18
N SER A 51 4.77 -19.13 -0.13
CA SER A 51 6.05 -19.76 -0.46
C SER A 51 6.66 -20.47 0.74
N GLU A 52 6.63 -21.81 0.74
CA GLU A 52 7.30 -22.62 1.77
C GLU A 52 8.81 -22.31 1.85
N ALA A 53 9.43 -22.01 0.71
CA ALA A 53 10.85 -21.65 0.64
C ALA A 53 11.13 -20.33 1.36
N TRP A 54 10.25 -19.33 1.19
CA TRP A 54 10.32 -18.06 1.91
C TRP A 54 10.15 -18.27 3.41
N VAL A 55 9.05 -18.91 3.82
CA VAL A 55 8.75 -19.14 5.24
C VAL A 55 9.88 -19.90 5.93
N SER A 56 10.43 -20.93 5.29
CA SER A 56 11.53 -21.73 5.85
C SER A 56 12.88 -21.00 5.88
N LEU A 57 13.08 -19.97 5.06
CA LEU A 57 14.26 -19.12 5.12
C LEU A 57 14.23 -18.22 6.37
N PHE A 58 13.05 -17.69 6.71
CA PHE A 58 12.92 -16.69 7.77
C PHE A 58 12.60 -17.25 9.15
N THR A 59 11.99 -18.44 9.24
CA THR A 59 11.68 -19.04 10.55
C THR A 59 11.63 -20.57 10.55
N GLY A 60 12.19 -21.15 11.60
CA GLY A 60 12.02 -22.54 11.99
C GLY A 60 11.07 -22.74 13.18
N ASP A 61 10.50 -21.65 13.71
CA ASP A 61 9.60 -21.70 14.87
C ASP A 61 8.22 -22.27 14.47
N PRO A 62 7.74 -23.36 15.09
CA PRO A 62 6.48 -23.98 14.72
C PRO A 62 5.25 -23.08 14.88
N ALA A 63 5.22 -22.23 15.91
CA ALA A 63 4.07 -21.35 16.17
C ALA A 63 3.98 -20.25 15.11
N VAL A 64 5.11 -19.62 14.77
CA VAL A 64 5.18 -18.63 13.68
C VAL A 64 4.78 -19.27 12.34
N ARG A 65 5.24 -20.50 12.07
CA ARG A 65 4.87 -21.23 10.85
C ARG A 65 3.39 -21.56 10.77
N GLU A 66 2.75 -21.90 11.88
CA GLU A 66 1.31 -22.15 11.94
C GLU A 66 0.52 -20.89 11.59
N ILE A 67 0.88 -19.74 12.18
CA ILE A 67 0.26 -18.44 11.87
C ILE A 67 0.38 -18.12 10.37
N LEU A 68 1.58 -18.24 9.81
CA LEU A 68 1.83 -17.98 8.39
C LEU A 68 1.08 -18.97 7.47
N SER A 69 1.02 -20.24 7.86
CA SER A 69 0.28 -21.25 7.11
C SER A 69 -1.22 -20.96 7.07
N ASN A 70 -1.81 -20.49 8.18
CA ASN A 70 -3.22 -20.14 8.23
C ASN A 70 -3.51 -18.91 7.36
N ALA A 71 -2.67 -17.87 7.47
CA ALA A 71 -2.81 -16.65 6.69
C ALA A 71 -2.63 -16.90 5.17
N GLY A 72 -1.73 -17.80 4.77
CA GLY A 72 -1.53 -18.17 3.36
C GLY A 72 -2.68 -18.93 2.69
N GLN A 73 -3.69 -19.38 3.45
CA GLN A 73 -4.91 -20.00 2.90
C GLN A 73 -5.92 -18.96 2.39
N GLY A 74 -5.72 -17.68 2.69
CA GLY A 74 -6.67 -16.64 2.35
C GLY A 74 -6.67 -16.26 0.86
N ASP A 75 -7.80 -15.71 0.41
CA ASP A 75 -7.94 -15.14 -0.95
C ASP A 75 -7.72 -13.63 -0.94
N PHE A 76 -6.55 -13.21 -1.43
CA PHE A 76 -6.14 -11.80 -1.55
C PHE A 76 -6.40 -11.21 -2.95
N SER A 77 -7.05 -11.94 -3.85
CA SER A 77 -7.19 -11.54 -5.27
C SER A 77 -8.00 -10.25 -5.47
N GLN A 78 -8.97 -9.99 -4.59
CA GLN A 78 -9.79 -8.80 -4.64
C GLN A 78 -10.13 -8.32 -3.22
N PRO A 79 -9.84 -7.06 -2.86
CA PRO A 79 -10.29 -6.51 -1.59
C PRO A 79 -11.82 -6.39 -1.57
N LYS A 80 -12.42 -6.71 -0.43
CA LYS A 80 -13.83 -6.48 -0.13
C LYS A 80 -14.11 -4.98 0.01
N ALA A 81 -13.26 -4.29 0.76
CA ALA A 81 -13.30 -2.85 0.96
C ALA A 81 -11.89 -2.33 1.19
N VAL A 82 -11.70 -1.04 0.94
CA VAL A 82 -10.47 -0.34 1.32
C VAL A 82 -10.85 0.90 2.12
N TYR A 83 -10.21 1.08 3.26
CA TYR A 83 -10.43 2.22 4.14
C TYR A 83 -9.20 3.10 4.18
N GLU A 84 -9.39 4.41 4.04
CA GLU A 84 -8.41 5.41 4.40
C GLU A 84 -8.47 5.66 5.91
N ILE A 85 -7.30 5.70 6.54
CA ILE A 85 -7.14 5.91 7.96
C ILE A 85 -6.30 7.17 8.17
N GLN A 86 -6.84 8.12 8.93
CA GLN A 86 -6.14 9.34 9.31
C GLN A 86 -6.05 9.44 10.83
N PHE A 87 -4.84 9.64 11.34
CA PHE A 87 -4.63 9.90 12.76
C PHE A 87 -4.70 11.41 12.99
N SER A 88 -5.68 11.86 13.77
CA SER A 88 -5.71 13.25 14.22
C SER A 88 -4.52 13.58 15.12
N ASP A 89 -4.17 14.87 15.25
CA ASP A 89 -3.14 15.30 16.23
C ASP A 89 -3.49 14.85 17.66
N GLN A 90 -4.78 14.78 17.98
CA GLN A 90 -5.26 14.26 19.26
C GLN A 90 -4.98 12.74 19.40
N ALA A 91 -5.11 11.97 18.32
CA ALA A 91 -4.77 10.55 18.28
C ALA A 91 -3.27 10.35 18.57
N VAL A 92 -2.44 11.10 17.87
CA VAL A 92 -0.98 11.09 18.06
C VAL A 92 -0.61 11.49 19.49
N THR A 93 -1.25 12.52 20.03
CA THR A 93 -1.06 12.95 21.42
C THR A 93 -1.46 11.84 22.41
N SER A 94 -2.54 11.13 22.15
CA SER A 94 -3.00 10.02 23.00
C SER A 94 -2.05 8.83 22.96
N LEU A 95 -1.59 8.44 21.76
CA LEU A 95 -0.63 7.35 21.55
C LEU A 95 0.76 7.64 22.14
N THR A 96 1.12 8.91 22.26
CA THR A 96 2.37 9.35 22.89
C THR A 96 2.24 9.57 24.40
N GLY A 97 1.13 9.16 25.02
CA GLY A 97 0.92 9.33 26.46
C GLY A 97 0.78 10.79 26.90
N GLN A 98 0.16 11.62 26.05
CA GLN A 98 0.02 13.08 26.24
C GLN A 98 1.35 13.83 26.27
N THR A 99 2.38 13.31 25.59
CA THR A 99 3.67 13.99 25.47
C THR A 99 3.53 15.24 24.62
N ASP A 100 3.96 16.38 25.15
CA ASP A 100 4.04 17.62 24.37
C ASP A 100 5.15 17.52 23.32
N LEU A 101 4.75 17.47 22.05
CA LEU A 101 5.68 17.38 20.92
C LEU A 101 6.23 18.74 20.47
N SER A 102 5.70 19.86 20.99
CA SER A 102 6.08 21.21 20.55
C SER A 102 7.54 21.57 20.84
N GLY A 103 8.18 20.86 21.77
CA GLY A 103 9.61 20.99 22.05
C GLY A 103 10.55 20.41 20.97
N PHE A 104 10.02 19.63 20.02
CA PHE A 104 10.79 19.08 18.91
C PHE A 104 10.77 19.99 17.69
N SER A 105 11.82 19.94 16.85
CA SER A 105 11.82 20.58 15.53
C SER A 105 10.69 20.04 14.65
N GLU A 106 10.16 20.85 13.73
CA GLU A 106 9.12 20.43 12.77
C GLU A 106 9.47 19.13 12.01
N SER A 107 10.74 18.98 11.58
CA SER A 107 11.19 17.76 10.90
C SER A 107 11.10 16.50 11.77
N LEU A 108 11.33 16.66 13.08
CA LEU A 108 11.26 15.55 14.02
C LEU A 108 9.80 15.25 14.41
N GLN A 109 8.95 16.28 14.56
CA GLN A 109 7.51 16.08 14.72
C GLN A 109 6.92 15.30 13.53
N LYS A 110 7.23 15.71 12.29
CA LYS A 110 6.83 14.96 11.09
C LYS A 110 7.30 13.50 11.11
N ARG A 111 8.55 13.26 11.52
CA ARG A 111 9.09 11.89 11.67
C ARG A 111 8.34 11.08 12.73
N ILE A 112 7.97 11.69 13.87
CA ILE A 112 7.21 11.03 14.93
C ILE A 112 5.83 10.62 14.41
N HIS A 113 5.11 11.53 13.74
CA HIS A 113 3.82 11.22 13.14
C HIS A 113 3.93 10.08 12.11
N ALA A 114 4.90 10.15 11.21
CA ALA A 114 5.15 9.09 10.23
C ALA A 114 5.46 7.74 10.89
N ALA A 115 6.24 7.73 11.96
CA ALA A 115 6.58 6.52 12.70
C ALA A 115 5.36 5.90 13.39
N ILE A 116 4.48 6.71 13.98
CA ILE A 116 3.23 6.25 14.61
C ILE A 116 2.32 5.62 13.55
N GLN A 117 2.13 6.29 12.42
CA GLN A 117 1.33 5.77 11.31
C GLN A 117 1.88 4.45 10.78
N SER A 118 3.19 4.37 10.55
CA SER A 118 3.85 3.17 10.02
C SER A 118 3.86 2.00 11.02
N ALA A 119 3.79 2.30 12.32
CA ALA A 119 3.78 1.28 13.37
C ALA A 119 2.37 0.72 13.66
N ALA A 120 1.30 1.30 13.12
CA ALA A 120 -0.07 0.96 13.48
C ALA A 120 -0.37 -0.54 13.34
N ALA A 121 -0.08 -1.15 12.19
CA ALA A 121 -0.31 -2.59 11.96
C ALA A 121 0.45 -3.48 12.95
N ASN A 122 1.72 -3.14 13.21
CA ASN A 122 2.55 -3.90 14.13
C ASN A 122 2.10 -3.75 15.60
N GLN A 123 1.54 -2.60 15.97
CA GLN A 123 0.92 -2.45 17.29
C GLN A 123 -0.30 -3.36 17.45
N ILE A 124 -1.10 -3.53 16.39
CA ILE A 124 -2.24 -4.45 16.40
C ILE A 124 -1.73 -5.90 16.51
N ASN A 125 -0.76 -6.29 15.68
CA ASN A 125 -0.17 -7.64 15.74
C ASN A 125 0.47 -7.96 17.11
N ALA A 126 1.06 -6.96 17.76
CA ALA A 126 1.66 -7.13 19.08
C ALA A 126 0.64 -7.39 20.21
N LEU A 127 -0.66 -7.12 20.00
CA LEU A 127 -1.71 -7.43 20.97
C LEU A 127 -1.81 -8.94 21.24
N ASP A 128 -1.53 -9.76 20.22
CA ASP A 128 -1.57 -11.22 20.32
C ASP A 128 -0.19 -11.86 20.56
N GLY A 129 0.83 -11.04 20.82
CA GLY A 129 2.14 -11.50 21.28
C GLY A 129 3.24 -11.48 20.21
N ALA A 130 4.39 -12.03 20.61
CA ALA A 130 5.64 -11.91 19.85
C ALA A 130 5.64 -12.77 18.58
N GLU A 131 4.99 -13.92 18.61
CA GLU A 131 4.89 -14.85 17.49
C GLU A 131 4.07 -14.24 16.34
N THR A 132 2.93 -13.62 16.64
CA THR A 132 2.10 -12.90 15.66
C THR A 132 2.83 -11.70 15.07
N LEU A 133 3.52 -10.92 15.91
CA LEU A 133 4.36 -9.81 15.44
C LEU A 133 5.52 -10.29 14.54
N ALA A 134 6.15 -11.42 14.88
CA ALA A 134 7.21 -12.01 14.08
C ALA A 134 6.68 -12.50 12.73
N ALA A 135 5.53 -13.20 12.70
CA ALA A 135 4.88 -13.63 11.47
C ALA A 135 4.58 -12.44 10.55
N ALA A 136 3.98 -11.37 11.09
CA ALA A 136 3.68 -10.17 10.31
C ALA A 136 4.95 -9.48 9.77
N SER A 137 6.03 -9.47 10.57
CA SER A 137 7.32 -8.90 10.16
C SER A 137 7.96 -9.68 9.00
N ILE A 138 7.84 -11.02 8.98
CA ILE A 138 8.34 -11.87 7.89
C ILE A 138 7.62 -11.61 6.57
N CYS A 139 6.35 -11.20 6.63
CA CYS A 139 5.52 -10.88 5.47
C CYS A 139 5.45 -9.39 5.15
N THR A 140 6.18 -8.54 5.87
CA THR A 140 6.21 -7.11 5.57
C THR A 140 6.94 -6.86 4.27
N VAL A 141 6.30 -6.14 3.35
CA VAL A 141 6.85 -5.77 2.04
C VAL A 141 6.84 -4.25 1.87
N SER A 142 7.81 -3.73 1.14
CA SER A 142 7.94 -2.29 0.92
C SER A 142 8.44 -2.01 -0.49
N ASP A 143 7.94 -0.92 -1.08
CA ASP A 143 8.44 -0.40 -2.35
C ASP A 143 8.47 1.14 -2.32
N THR A 144 9.21 1.74 -3.24
CA THR A 144 9.30 3.20 -3.41
C THR A 144 8.93 3.59 -4.83
N PHE A 145 8.00 4.52 -4.97
CA PHE A 145 7.55 5.05 -6.25
C PHE A 145 7.41 6.57 -6.21
N VAL A 146 7.14 7.18 -7.37
CA VAL A 146 6.91 8.62 -7.48
C VAL A 146 5.42 8.88 -7.62
N CYS A 147 4.85 9.68 -6.72
CA CYS A 147 3.44 10.06 -6.74
C CYS A 147 3.29 11.58 -6.67
N ASP A 148 3.15 12.21 -7.83
CA ASP A 148 2.91 13.66 -7.88
C ASP A 148 1.54 13.99 -7.29
N GLY A 149 1.49 14.95 -6.37
CA GLY A 149 0.26 15.44 -5.75
C GLY A 149 -0.10 14.79 -4.41
N LEU A 150 0.67 13.80 -3.93
CA LEU A 150 0.56 13.34 -2.54
C LEU A 150 1.40 14.22 -1.63
N THR A 151 0.75 14.96 -0.73
CA THR A 151 1.43 15.94 0.15
C THR A 151 1.51 15.51 1.60
N GLU A 152 0.74 14.50 1.99
CA GLU A 152 0.63 14.01 3.36
C GLU A 152 0.74 12.49 3.37
N ASN A 153 1.17 11.95 4.51
CA ASN A 153 1.20 10.51 4.69
C ASN A 153 -0.21 9.95 4.75
N THR A 154 -0.43 8.80 4.11
CA THR A 154 -1.74 8.16 4.02
C THR A 154 -1.61 6.71 4.50
N LEU A 155 -2.65 6.17 5.11
CA LEU A 155 -2.71 4.79 5.55
C LEU A 155 -3.96 4.15 4.97
N TYR A 156 -3.81 3.08 4.21
CA TYR A 156 -4.92 2.29 3.68
C TYR A 156 -5.02 0.95 4.39
N LEU A 157 -6.24 0.51 4.67
CA LEU A 157 -6.55 -0.83 5.16
C LEU A 157 -7.37 -1.56 4.10
N TYR A 158 -6.76 -2.58 3.51
CA TYR A 158 -7.39 -3.49 2.57
C TYR A 158 -8.00 -4.65 3.36
N THR A 159 -9.31 -4.84 3.25
CA THR A 159 -10.02 -5.96 3.89
C THR A 159 -10.47 -6.97 2.84
N TYR A 160 -10.65 -8.22 3.26
CA TYR A 160 -10.96 -9.35 2.38
C TYR A 160 -12.08 -10.18 3.01
N GLU A 161 -12.83 -10.91 2.19
CA GLU A 161 -13.90 -11.78 2.69
C GLU A 161 -13.33 -13.00 3.43
N ASN A 162 -12.23 -13.57 2.92
CA ASN A 162 -11.62 -14.79 3.45
C ASN A 162 -10.09 -14.67 3.51
N ALA A 163 -9.56 -13.52 3.92
CA ALA A 163 -8.13 -13.34 4.12
C ALA A 163 -7.84 -12.32 5.22
N ALA A 164 -6.65 -12.37 5.79
CA ALA A 164 -6.21 -11.37 6.75
C ALA A 164 -6.20 -9.97 6.09
N PRO A 165 -6.65 -8.92 6.80
CA PRO A 165 -6.57 -7.57 6.26
C PRO A 165 -5.11 -7.11 6.20
N VAL A 166 -4.81 -6.21 5.27
CA VAL A 166 -3.46 -5.67 5.04
C VAL A 166 -3.51 -4.16 5.19
N MET A 167 -2.63 -3.64 6.02
CA MET A 167 -2.48 -2.21 6.21
C MET A 167 -1.25 -1.71 5.45
N VAL A 168 -1.44 -0.74 4.57
CA VAL A 168 -0.41 -0.14 3.73
C VAL A 168 -0.21 1.32 4.12
N SER A 169 0.97 1.63 4.64
CA SER A 169 1.38 3.00 4.94
C SER A 169 2.07 3.61 3.72
N PHE A 170 1.76 4.86 3.40
CA PHE A 170 2.36 5.66 2.34
C PHE A 170 3.00 6.88 2.98
N VAL A 171 4.33 6.91 3.03
CA VAL A 171 5.10 7.98 3.66
C VAL A 171 5.74 8.85 2.59
N VAL A 172 5.40 10.14 2.59
CA VAL A 172 5.91 11.11 1.62
C VAL A 172 7.35 11.48 1.96
N GLY A 173 8.23 11.32 0.98
CA GLY A 173 9.64 11.68 1.00
C GLY A 173 9.95 12.93 0.19
N GLN A 174 11.21 13.08 -0.21
CA GLN A 174 11.66 14.17 -1.08
C GLN A 174 11.29 13.90 -2.54
N ASP A 175 11.16 14.95 -3.34
CA ASP A 175 10.98 14.86 -4.80
C ASP A 175 9.80 13.96 -5.24
N SER A 176 8.66 14.07 -4.53
CA SER A 176 7.46 13.24 -4.75
C SER A 176 7.67 11.73 -4.55
N ALA A 177 8.80 11.29 -3.96
CA ALA A 177 9.01 9.90 -3.62
C ALA A 177 8.08 9.49 -2.48
N VAL A 178 7.47 8.31 -2.59
CA VAL A 178 6.60 7.72 -1.58
C VAL A 178 7.15 6.35 -1.22
N LEU A 179 7.41 6.14 0.07
CA LEU A 179 7.68 4.80 0.60
C LEU A 179 6.35 4.17 0.97
N ALA A 180 5.98 3.10 0.27
CA ALA A 180 4.87 2.25 0.66
C ALA A 180 5.37 1.06 1.49
N THR A 181 4.65 0.70 2.54
CA THR A 181 4.95 -0.48 3.35
C THR A 181 3.65 -1.19 3.73
N GLY A 182 3.50 -2.42 3.26
CA GLY A 182 2.37 -3.30 3.53
C GLY A 182 2.68 -4.28 4.64
N VAL A 183 1.79 -4.36 5.63
CA VAL A 183 1.89 -5.25 6.78
C VAL A 183 0.57 -5.99 6.96
N PRO A 184 0.54 -7.34 6.98
CA PRO A 184 -0.67 -8.08 7.29
C PRO A 184 -1.02 -7.91 8.78
N ILE A 185 -2.31 -7.77 9.09
CA ILE A 185 -2.80 -7.84 10.45
C ILE A 185 -3.24 -9.28 10.71
N LEU A 186 -2.40 -10.01 11.43
CA LEU A 186 -2.56 -11.43 11.77
C LEU A 186 -3.14 -11.64 13.18
N SER A 187 -3.46 -10.54 13.87
CA SER A 187 -4.05 -10.60 15.19
C SER A 187 -5.54 -10.94 15.11
N ASP A 188 -5.94 -11.98 15.85
CA ASP A 188 -7.33 -12.38 16.10
C ASP A 188 -8.09 -11.32 16.91
N SER A 189 -7.37 -10.45 17.64
CA SER A 189 -7.95 -9.30 18.34
C SER A 189 -8.54 -8.26 17.37
N PHE A 190 -8.22 -8.32 16.07
CA PHE A 190 -8.75 -7.43 15.04
C PHE A 190 -9.68 -8.18 14.06
N SER A 191 -10.98 -7.87 14.12
CA SER A 191 -12.01 -8.45 13.25
C SER A 191 -12.68 -7.36 12.41
N PRO A 192 -12.24 -7.14 11.16
CA PRO A 192 -12.71 -6.06 10.29
C PRO A 192 -14.01 -6.41 9.55
N ASP A 193 -14.90 -7.18 10.16
CA ASP A 193 -16.04 -7.82 9.48
C ASP A 193 -17.08 -6.80 8.94
N SER A 194 -17.08 -5.58 9.50
CA SER A 194 -17.88 -4.45 9.03
C SER A 194 -17.12 -3.13 9.13
N PRO A 195 -17.49 -2.09 8.35
CA PRO A 195 -16.95 -0.74 8.49
C PRO A 195 -17.01 -0.20 9.92
N GLU A 196 -18.11 -0.48 10.64
CA GLU A 196 -18.28 -0.06 12.02
C GLU A 196 -17.29 -0.74 12.96
N ASN A 197 -16.99 -2.03 12.78
CA ASN A 197 -16.00 -2.72 13.58
C ASN A 197 -14.58 -2.19 13.32
N VAL A 198 -14.25 -1.94 12.05
CA VAL A 198 -12.99 -1.30 11.66
C VAL A 198 -12.87 0.08 12.34
N GLN A 199 -13.94 0.88 12.26
CA GLN A 199 -13.97 2.20 12.86
C GLN A 199 -13.89 2.15 14.39
N LEU A 200 -14.69 1.33 15.06
CA LEU A 200 -14.67 1.18 16.52
C LEU A 200 -13.29 0.75 17.04
N PHE A 201 -12.65 -0.19 16.35
CA PHE A 201 -11.34 -0.66 16.74
C PHE A 201 -10.28 0.43 16.57
N LEU A 202 -10.29 1.12 15.43
CA LEU A 202 -9.29 2.17 15.12
C LEU A 202 -9.56 3.50 15.85
N GLU A 203 -10.80 3.77 16.26
CA GLU A 203 -11.16 4.86 17.18
C GLU A 203 -10.49 4.67 18.55
N GLY A 204 -10.27 3.42 18.99
CA GLY A 204 -9.45 3.11 20.17
C GLY A 204 -8.01 3.62 20.05
N PHE A 205 -7.52 3.81 18.82
CA PHE A 205 -6.23 4.42 18.49
C PHE A 205 -6.35 5.90 18.08
N GLY A 206 -7.54 6.49 18.21
CA GLY A 206 -7.87 7.87 17.84
C GLY A 206 -7.95 8.13 16.32
N ALA A 207 -8.00 7.09 15.51
CA ALA A 207 -8.02 7.23 14.06
C ALA A 207 -9.42 7.57 13.54
N GLN A 208 -9.48 8.35 12.46
CA GLN A 208 -10.66 8.53 11.63
C GLN A 208 -10.58 7.56 10.45
N VAL A 209 -11.71 6.97 10.09
CA VAL A 209 -11.79 5.95 9.05
C VAL A 209 -12.81 6.40 8.01
N SER A 210 -12.45 6.33 6.74
CA SER A 210 -13.36 6.55 5.61
C SER A 210 -13.14 5.50 4.54
N GLU A 211 -14.21 4.83 4.11
CA GLU A 211 -14.13 3.92 2.97
C GLU A 211 -13.80 4.70 1.68
N ILE A 212 -12.79 4.26 0.95
CA ILE A 212 -12.45 4.89 -0.33
C ILE A 212 -13.30 4.30 -1.45
N THR A 213 -13.81 5.16 -2.33
CA THR A 213 -14.41 4.70 -3.58
C THR A 213 -13.29 4.18 -4.47
N ILE A 214 -13.36 2.90 -4.84
CA ILE A 214 -12.38 2.27 -5.74
C ILE A 214 -12.31 3.11 -7.02
N PRO A 215 -11.14 3.69 -7.35
CA PRO A 215 -11.00 4.44 -8.60
C PRO A 215 -11.04 3.47 -9.78
N ASP A 216 -11.89 3.78 -10.77
CA ASP A 216 -11.99 3.08 -12.06
C ASP A 216 -10.65 3.05 -12.83
#